data_AF-A0A9R0AQE3-F1
#
_entry.id   AF-A0A9R0AQE3-F1
#
_cell.length_a   1.000
_cell.length_b   1.000
_cell.length_c   1.000
_cell.angle_alpha   90.00
_cell.angle_beta   90.00
_cell.angle_gamma   90.00
#
_symmetry.space_group_name_H-M   'P 1'
#
loop_
_entity.id
_entity.type
_entity.pdbx_description
1 polymer ?
#
loop_
_entity_poly.entity_id
_entity_poly.type
_entity_poly.pdbx_seq_one_letter_code
_entity_poly.pdbx_strand_id
1 'polypeptide(L)'
;MSSKVFATSVVLATSTLISLSTQIFVNSSQTLDQAIFRPGTAGCITKWFDLDDPNGNGDYELLADLLNTYPGEICPNPIAIEAQTTSGQPASQTGNIFQVYNPTSGFACVNANQVRRKCADYKVRFTCPEEWCSRCRTRWFDQDDPSRLGDIEMLPLILIRYPLQICPKPIAIEVATVGGTTVLPTENNFLVYDPTQGFACVNAQQIRRCQDYKVRFTCPMRFCRRNCWAPRFDQVIPSGLNDNETLSYPLQICPQLVATEVATISGTAVPQTGNNLQVSDALQDIECVNDQQGGRICEV
;
A
#
# COMPACT_ATOMS: atom_id res chain seq x y z
N MET A 1 -72.11 -55.32 -5.76
CA MET A 1 -72.76 -55.71 -7.04
C MET A 1 -72.36 -54.71 -8.13
N SER A 2 -72.36 -55.16 -9.40
CA SER A 2 -72.27 -54.43 -10.70
C SER A 2 -72.05 -52.89 -10.65
N SER A 3 -71.03 -52.28 -11.25
CA SER A 3 -70.65 -52.26 -12.69
C SER A 3 -71.69 -51.69 -13.67
N LYS A 4 -71.18 -50.83 -14.58
CA LYS A 4 -71.73 -50.20 -15.80
C LYS A 4 -72.13 -48.71 -15.64
N VAL A 5 -71.52 -47.69 -16.25
CA VAL A 5 -70.88 -47.40 -17.59
C VAL A 5 -71.81 -46.56 -18.50
N PHE A 6 -71.19 -45.72 -19.36
CA PHE A 6 -71.71 -44.68 -20.28
C PHE A 6 -71.91 -43.30 -19.64
N ALA A 7 -71.07 -42.26 -19.82
CA ALA A 7 -70.27 -41.74 -20.95
C ALA A 7 -70.99 -40.71 -21.84
N THR A 8 -70.40 -39.53 -21.98
CA THR A 8 -70.55 -38.64 -23.14
C THR A 8 -69.25 -37.86 -23.35
N SER A 9 -68.95 -37.51 -24.59
CA SER A 9 -67.58 -37.34 -25.07
C SER A 9 -66.99 -35.94 -24.90
N VAL A 10 -65.71 -35.91 -24.51
CA VAL A 10 -64.56 -35.32 -25.24
C VAL A 10 -64.70 -33.92 -25.86
N VAL A 11 -63.88 -32.99 -25.35
CA VAL A 11 -63.01 -32.12 -26.17
C VAL A 11 -61.58 -32.21 -25.61
N LEU A 12 -60.57 -32.38 -26.47
CA LEU A 12 -59.15 -32.49 -26.08
C LEU A 12 -58.45 -31.12 -25.97
N ALA A 13 -57.42 -31.09 -25.10
CA ALA A 13 -56.21 -30.23 -25.18
C ALA A 13 -56.41 -28.69 -25.09
N THR A 14 -55.53 -27.84 -24.55
CA THR A 14 -54.32 -27.93 -23.68
C THR A 14 -54.14 -26.53 -23.04
N SER A 15 -53.51 -26.31 -21.88
CA SER A 15 -52.72 -27.23 -21.05
C SER A 15 -52.78 -26.90 -19.54
N THR A 16 -52.20 -27.80 -18.76
CA THR A 16 -51.75 -27.75 -17.35
C THR A 16 -50.68 -26.66 -17.08
N LEU A 17 -50.47 -26.10 -15.86
CA LEU A 17 -51.11 -26.26 -14.55
C LEU A 17 -50.80 -25.04 -13.63
N ILE A 18 -51.83 -24.56 -12.93
CA ILE A 18 -51.87 -24.03 -11.55
C ILE A 18 -50.59 -23.39 -10.96
N SER A 19 -50.65 -22.07 -10.74
CA SER A 19 -49.87 -21.39 -9.70
C SER A 19 -50.52 -21.63 -8.34
N LEU A 20 -49.75 -22.13 -7.36
CA LEU A 20 -50.16 -22.25 -5.96
C LEU A 20 -49.17 -21.49 -5.06
N SER A 21 -49.74 -20.69 -4.17
CA SER A 21 -49.09 -19.75 -3.27
C SER A 21 -48.32 -20.40 -2.13
N THR A 22 -47.14 -19.86 -1.78
CA THR A 22 -46.62 -19.90 -0.40
C THR A 22 -45.72 -18.69 -0.08
N GLN A 23 -46.03 -18.06 1.06
CA GLN A 23 -45.13 -17.32 1.96
C GLN A 23 -44.31 -16.13 1.41
N ILE A 24 -44.72 -14.91 1.79
CA ILE A 24 -43.88 -13.71 1.74
C ILE A 24 -42.84 -13.80 2.87
N PHE A 25 -41.62 -14.20 2.53
CA PHE A 25 -40.45 -13.92 3.37
C PHE A 25 -39.70 -12.72 2.79
N VAL A 26 -39.46 -11.71 3.63
CA VAL A 26 -38.67 -10.53 3.27
C VAL A 26 -37.20 -10.93 3.25
N ASN A 27 -36.71 -11.39 2.10
CA ASN A 27 -35.28 -11.60 1.90
C ASN A 27 -34.62 -10.29 1.48
N SER A 28 -33.89 -9.68 2.41
CA SER A 28 -32.96 -8.59 2.17
C SER A 28 -31.79 -9.07 1.29
N SER A 29 -32.01 -9.14 -0.01
CA SER A 29 -30.94 -9.27 -1.00
C SER A 29 -30.51 -7.88 -1.47
N GLN A 30 -29.96 -7.09 -0.54
CA GLN A 30 -28.93 -6.12 -0.93
C GLN A 30 -27.70 -6.96 -1.31
N THR A 31 -27.68 -7.38 -2.57
CA THR A 31 -26.44 -7.82 -3.20
C THR A 31 -25.45 -6.66 -3.07
N LEU A 32 -24.25 -6.96 -2.58
CA LEU A 32 -23.23 -5.94 -2.38
C LEU A 32 -23.03 -5.18 -3.69
N ASP A 33 -22.89 -3.86 -3.59
CA ASP A 33 -22.23 -3.07 -4.60
C ASP A 33 -20.80 -3.62 -4.76
N GLN A 34 -20.65 -4.58 -5.67
CA GLN A 34 -19.35 -4.97 -6.18
C GLN A 34 -18.81 -3.78 -6.94
N ALA A 35 -18.04 -2.94 -6.24
CA ALA A 35 -17.12 -1.99 -6.84
C ALA A 35 -16.39 -2.73 -7.96
N ILE A 36 -16.59 -2.28 -9.21
CA ILE A 36 -16.12 -2.99 -10.39
C ILE A 36 -14.59 -2.95 -10.37
N PHE A 37 -13.99 -4.02 -9.85
CA PHE A 37 -12.55 -4.25 -9.90
C PHE A 37 -12.18 -4.46 -11.36
N ARG A 38 -11.79 -3.36 -12.01
CA ARG A 38 -11.27 -3.42 -13.37
C ARG A 38 -9.92 -4.16 -13.31
N PRO A 39 -9.75 -5.31 -14.00
CA PRO A 39 -8.44 -5.91 -14.11
C PRO A 39 -7.51 -4.90 -14.80
N GLY A 40 -6.55 -4.35 -14.05
CA GLY A 40 -5.69 -3.24 -14.47
C GLY A 40 -5.64 -2.05 -13.52
N THR A 41 -6.57 -1.88 -12.56
CA THR A 41 -6.43 -0.86 -11.50
C THR A 41 -5.71 -1.41 -10.27
N ALA A 42 -4.48 -1.89 -10.47
CA ALA A 42 -3.62 -2.29 -9.37
C ALA A 42 -3.19 -1.04 -8.59
N GLY A 43 -3.58 -0.99 -7.31
CA GLY A 43 -3.17 0.06 -6.39
C GLY A 43 -1.94 -0.33 -5.57
N CYS A 44 -1.55 0.57 -4.68
CA CYS A 44 -0.55 0.31 -3.64
C CYS A 44 -1.21 0.24 -2.27
N ILE A 45 -0.63 -0.54 -1.36
CA ILE A 45 -1.10 -0.71 0.02
C ILE A 45 -0.25 0.16 0.92
N THR A 46 -0.86 1.04 1.72
CA THR A 46 -0.13 1.91 2.65
C THR A 46 0.50 1.11 3.81
N LYS A 47 1.36 1.78 4.59
CA LYS A 47 1.69 1.31 5.95
C LYS A 47 0.43 1.23 6.81
N TRP A 48 0.54 0.58 7.96
CA TRP A 48 -0.45 0.69 9.02
C TRP A 48 -0.40 2.08 9.69
N PHE A 49 -1.58 2.57 10.05
CA PHE A 49 -1.82 3.79 10.82
C PHE A 49 -2.66 3.44 12.04
N ASP A 50 -2.38 4.16 13.10
CA ASP A 50 -2.80 3.93 14.48
C ASP A 50 -2.77 5.35 15.08
N LEU A 51 -3.92 5.83 15.55
CA LEU A 51 -4.17 7.23 15.92
C LEU A 51 -4.92 7.33 17.26
N ASP A 52 -5.80 6.39 17.58
CA ASP A 52 -6.63 6.42 18.79
C ASP A 52 -6.68 5.07 19.53
N ASP A 53 -6.09 5.02 20.73
CA ASP A 53 -6.24 3.90 21.66
C ASP A 53 -7.74 3.65 22.00
N PRO A 54 -8.14 2.43 22.43
CA PRO A 54 -9.50 2.12 22.93
C PRO A 54 -9.86 2.80 24.29
N ASN A 55 -9.10 3.82 24.67
CA ASN A 55 -9.11 4.55 25.94
C ASN A 55 -10.24 5.58 25.99
N GLY A 56 -11.46 5.12 26.26
CA GLY A 56 -12.60 6.00 26.51
C GLY A 56 -13.88 5.47 25.88
N ASN A 57 -14.36 6.16 24.86
CA ASN A 57 -15.65 5.87 24.20
C ASN A 57 -15.56 4.79 23.12
N GLY A 58 -14.37 4.37 22.73
CA GLY A 58 -14.13 3.51 21.57
C GLY A 58 -12.69 3.65 21.11
N ASP A 59 -12.47 3.30 19.86
CA ASP A 59 -11.24 3.37 19.06
C ASP A 59 -11.67 3.88 17.67
N TYR A 60 -11.03 4.94 17.17
CA TYR A 60 -11.51 5.76 16.04
C TYR A 60 -10.44 6.10 15.00
N GLU A 61 -10.10 5.12 14.15
CA GLU A 61 -9.26 5.29 12.97
C GLU A 61 -9.98 5.95 11.76
N LEU A 62 -10.44 7.19 11.95
CA LEU A 62 -11.20 7.95 10.94
C LEU A 62 -10.30 8.54 9.84
N LEU A 63 -10.69 8.38 8.57
CA LEU A 63 -9.86 8.81 7.43
C LEU A 63 -9.57 10.33 7.44
N ALA A 64 -10.52 11.16 7.88
CA ALA A 64 -10.36 12.61 7.91
C ALA A 64 -9.25 13.04 8.90
N ASP A 65 -9.24 12.45 10.08
CA ASP A 65 -8.26 12.75 11.14
C ASP A 65 -6.88 12.14 10.81
N LEU A 66 -6.88 10.97 10.17
CA LEU A 66 -5.68 10.34 9.62
C LEU A 66 -5.05 11.16 8.49
N LEU A 67 -5.83 11.70 7.56
CA LEU A 67 -5.34 12.58 6.47
C LEU A 67 -4.77 13.90 7.00
N ASN A 68 -5.33 14.42 8.10
CA ASN A 68 -4.83 15.62 8.77
C ASN A 68 -3.53 15.36 9.55
N THR A 69 -3.44 14.21 10.24
CA THR A 69 -2.27 13.82 11.04
C THR A 69 -1.09 13.33 10.19
N TYR A 70 -1.37 12.62 9.10
CA TYR A 70 -0.36 12.01 8.22
C TYR A 70 -0.41 12.58 6.79
N PRO A 71 -0.16 13.89 6.61
CA PRO A 71 -0.41 14.60 5.35
C PRO A 71 0.44 14.07 4.20
N GLY A 72 -0.23 13.51 3.20
CA GLY A 72 0.41 12.96 2.00
C GLY A 72 0.99 11.54 2.16
N GLU A 73 0.77 10.87 3.30
CA GLU A 73 1.09 9.45 3.47
C GLU A 73 -0.08 8.52 3.11
N ILE A 74 -1.30 9.07 3.02
CA ILE A 74 -2.53 8.39 2.59
C ILE A 74 -3.10 9.14 1.37
N CYS A 75 -3.74 8.42 0.46
CA CYS A 75 -4.49 9.02 -0.65
C CYS A 75 -5.81 9.64 -0.19
N PRO A 76 -6.26 10.79 -0.74
CA PRO A 76 -7.52 11.42 -0.32
C PRO A 76 -8.78 10.59 -0.58
N ASN A 77 -8.73 9.68 -1.57
CA ASN A 77 -9.83 8.79 -1.95
C ASN A 77 -9.29 7.35 -2.05
N PRO A 78 -9.19 6.60 -0.93
CA PRO A 78 -8.78 5.21 -0.97
C PRO A 78 -9.86 4.30 -1.57
N ILE A 79 -9.44 3.19 -2.16
CA ILE A 79 -10.29 2.20 -2.84
C ILE A 79 -10.79 1.15 -1.84
N ALA A 80 -9.96 0.78 -0.86
CA ALA A 80 -10.28 -0.21 0.17
C ALA A 80 -9.57 0.13 1.48
N ILE A 81 -10.03 -0.48 2.56
CA ILE A 81 -9.47 -0.39 3.91
C ILE A 81 -9.32 -1.80 4.48
N GLU A 82 -8.22 -2.05 5.18
CA GLU A 82 -8.03 -3.21 6.04
C GLU A 82 -7.87 -2.72 7.48
N ALA A 83 -8.49 -3.42 8.43
CA ALA A 83 -8.31 -3.18 9.86
C ALA A 83 -7.90 -4.47 10.59
N GLN A 84 -6.96 -4.34 11.52
CA GLN A 84 -6.54 -5.42 12.42
C GLN A 84 -6.21 -4.84 13.80
N THR A 85 -6.13 -5.68 14.82
CA THR A 85 -5.63 -5.22 16.12
C THR A 85 -4.17 -4.79 16.02
N THR A 86 -3.68 -4.00 16.98
CA THR A 86 -2.25 -3.65 17.08
C THR A 86 -1.36 -4.89 17.20
N SER A 87 -1.89 -5.96 17.80
CA SER A 87 -1.30 -7.32 17.87
C SER A 87 -1.42 -8.18 16.60
N GLY A 88 -2.06 -7.70 15.54
CA GLY A 88 -2.13 -8.37 14.23
C GLY A 88 -3.30 -9.35 14.02
N GLN A 89 -4.31 -9.36 14.90
CA GLN A 89 -5.53 -10.15 14.68
C GLN A 89 -6.45 -9.40 13.69
N PRO A 90 -6.87 -10.01 12.56
CA PRO A 90 -7.79 -9.35 11.63
C PRO A 90 -9.09 -8.92 12.32
N ALA A 91 -9.57 -7.70 12.04
CA ALA A 91 -10.69 -7.13 12.78
C ALA A 91 -11.97 -7.99 12.71
N SER A 92 -12.20 -8.66 11.59
CA SER A 92 -13.31 -9.61 11.39
C SER A 92 -13.29 -10.83 12.33
N GLN A 93 -12.14 -11.19 12.89
CA GLN A 93 -11.98 -12.34 13.80
C GLN A 93 -12.10 -11.97 15.28
N THR A 94 -12.08 -10.67 15.61
CA THR A 94 -12.19 -10.22 16.99
C THR A 94 -13.58 -10.51 17.55
N GLY A 95 -14.63 -10.28 16.74
CA GLY A 95 -16.02 -10.26 17.19
C GLY A 95 -16.38 -9.00 18.02
N ASN A 96 -15.70 -7.88 17.77
CA ASN A 96 -16.25 -6.55 18.05
C ASN A 96 -17.29 -6.14 16.99
N ILE A 97 -18.13 -5.16 17.32
CA ILE A 97 -19.10 -4.56 16.40
C ILE A 97 -18.57 -3.20 15.95
N PHE A 98 -18.37 -3.02 14.64
CA PHE A 98 -17.84 -1.80 14.07
C PHE A 98 -18.97 -0.87 13.63
N GLN A 99 -18.92 0.39 14.05
CA GLN A 99 -19.87 1.42 13.61
C GLN A 99 -19.49 2.00 12.24
N VAL A 100 -18.19 2.06 11.97
CA VAL A 100 -17.63 2.46 10.67
C VAL A 100 -16.59 1.43 10.28
N TYR A 101 -16.65 0.94 9.04
CA TYR A 101 -15.59 0.14 8.42
C TYR A 101 -15.73 0.24 6.89
N ASN A 102 -15.28 1.36 6.32
CA ASN A 102 -15.33 1.60 4.87
C ASN A 102 -14.21 2.57 4.45
N PRO A 103 -13.69 2.50 3.21
CA PRO A 103 -12.52 3.30 2.82
C PRO A 103 -12.78 4.81 2.91
N THR A 104 -13.97 5.29 2.59
CA THR A 104 -14.31 6.72 2.54
C THR A 104 -14.39 7.38 3.92
N SER A 105 -14.72 6.62 4.97
CA SER A 105 -14.84 7.14 6.34
C SER A 105 -13.72 6.69 7.29
N GLY A 106 -13.05 5.59 6.99
CA GLY A 106 -12.10 4.93 7.90
C GLY A 106 -12.75 3.78 8.69
N PHE A 107 -12.37 3.67 9.96
CA PHE A 107 -12.82 2.62 10.87
C PHE A 107 -13.20 3.23 12.23
N ALA A 108 -14.19 2.65 12.91
CA ALA A 108 -14.56 3.04 14.26
C ALA A 108 -15.21 1.87 15.02
N CYS A 109 -14.63 1.52 16.17
CA CYS A 109 -15.24 0.66 17.16
C CYS A 109 -15.73 1.52 18.33
N VAL A 110 -17.01 1.41 18.70
CA VAL A 110 -17.58 2.22 19.81
C VAL A 110 -17.89 1.32 21.00
N ASN A 111 -17.34 1.64 22.18
CA ASN A 111 -17.46 0.83 23.40
C ASN A 111 -18.93 0.61 23.81
N ALA A 112 -19.79 1.62 23.63
CA ALA A 112 -21.22 1.53 23.94
C ALA A 112 -21.99 0.53 23.05
N ASN A 113 -21.48 0.20 21.86
CA ASN A 113 -22.10 -0.73 20.93
C ASN A 113 -21.66 -2.20 21.18
N GLN A 114 -20.75 -2.44 22.13
CA GLN A 114 -20.19 -3.77 22.38
C GLN A 114 -20.98 -4.53 23.46
N VAL A 115 -21.24 -5.83 23.24
CA VAL A 115 -22.14 -6.62 24.10
C VAL A 115 -21.46 -7.19 25.36
N ARG A 116 -20.16 -7.55 25.31
CA ARG A 116 -19.47 -8.32 26.36
C ARG A 116 -18.02 -7.92 26.66
N ARG A 117 -17.48 -6.93 25.94
CA ARG A 117 -16.08 -6.50 25.99
C ARG A 117 -15.98 -5.05 25.54
N LYS A 118 -14.88 -4.38 25.82
CA LYS A 118 -14.55 -3.13 25.13
C LYS A 118 -14.11 -3.41 23.69
N CYS A 119 -13.94 -2.35 22.92
CA CYS A 119 -13.14 -2.40 21.70
C CYS A 119 -11.74 -2.94 22.02
N ALA A 120 -11.24 -3.80 21.14
CA ALA A 120 -9.81 -4.00 21.04
C ALA A 120 -9.15 -2.71 20.50
N ASP A 121 -7.84 -2.74 20.50
CA ASP A 121 -6.92 -1.70 20.03
C ASP A 121 -6.57 -2.00 18.56
N TYR A 122 -6.88 -1.10 17.63
CA TYR A 122 -6.88 -1.30 16.18
C TYR A 122 -5.94 -0.37 15.42
N LYS A 123 -5.50 -0.85 14.27
CA LYS A 123 -4.78 -0.09 13.25
C LYS A 123 -5.32 -0.39 11.87
N VAL A 124 -5.30 0.62 11.00
CA VAL A 124 -5.83 0.56 9.64
C VAL A 124 -4.77 0.75 8.58
N ARG A 125 -5.01 0.23 7.37
CA ARG A 125 -4.27 0.62 6.17
C ARG A 125 -5.21 0.68 4.98
N PHE A 126 -4.77 1.38 3.93
CA PHE A 126 -5.60 1.69 2.78
C PHE A 126 -4.99 1.17 1.48
N THR A 127 -5.86 0.79 0.54
CA THR A 127 -5.48 0.59 -0.86
C THR A 127 -5.67 1.90 -1.60
N CYS A 128 -4.59 2.45 -2.14
CA CYS A 128 -4.60 3.71 -2.89
C CYS A 128 -4.58 3.52 -4.40
N PRO A 129 -5.19 4.42 -5.19
CA PRO A 129 -5.21 4.32 -6.65
C PRO A 129 -3.83 4.53 -7.27
N GLU A 130 -3.58 3.87 -8.40
CA GLU A 130 -2.35 3.93 -9.21
C GLU A 130 -1.85 5.37 -9.47
N GLU A 131 -2.76 6.33 -9.70
CA GLU A 131 -2.44 7.75 -9.93
C GLU A 131 -1.82 8.43 -8.69
N TRP A 132 -2.13 7.96 -7.48
CA TRP A 132 -1.48 8.42 -6.25
C TRP A 132 -0.16 7.70 -6.02
N CYS A 133 -0.15 6.37 -6.17
CA CYS A 133 1.02 5.52 -5.96
C CYS A 133 2.19 5.90 -6.88
N SER A 134 1.90 6.17 -8.15
CA SER A 134 2.91 6.51 -9.17
C SER A 134 3.65 7.84 -8.95
N ARG A 135 3.16 8.74 -8.08
CA ARG A 135 3.68 10.12 -7.91
C ARG A 135 5.13 10.19 -7.42
N CYS A 136 5.55 9.24 -6.59
CA CYS A 136 6.93 9.11 -6.11
C CYS A 136 7.26 7.63 -5.92
N ARG A 137 7.17 6.89 -7.02
CA ARG A 137 7.32 5.43 -7.04
C ARG A 137 8.71 4.99 -7.48
N THR A 138 9.24 3.97 -6.84
CA THR A 138 10.49 3.33 -7.23
C THR A 138 10.31 2.42 -8.46
N ARG A 139 11.41 1.97 -9.04
CA ARG A 139 11.40 0.75 -9.88
C ARG A 139 11.02 -0.48 -9.05
N TRP A 140 10.81 -1.60 -9.73
CA TRP A 140 10.73 -2.92 -9.10
C TRP A 140 12.10 -3.37 -8.56
N PHE A 141 12.05 -4.09 -7.44
CA PHE A 141 13.14 -4.79 -6.79
C PHE A 141 12.75 -6.25 -6.59
N ASP A 142 13.75 -7.09 -6.75
CA ASP A 142 13.72 -8.53 -6.90
C ASP A 142 15.12 -8.91 -6.41
N GLN A 143 15.17 -9.58 -5.27
CA GLN A 143 16.33 -9.62 -4.36
C GLN A 143 16.61 -11.03 -3.84
N ASP A 144 15.57 -11.84 -3.61
CA ASP A 144 15.61 -13.26 -3.28
C ASP A 144 14.92 -14.07 -4.39
N ASP A 145 15.45 -15.23 -4.77
CA ASP A 145 14.76 -16.18 -5.65
C ASP A 145 13.92 -17.15 -4.79
N PRO A 146 12.74 -17.62 -5.23
CA PRO A 146 11.90 -18.53 -4.45
C PRO A 146 12.61 -19.84 -4.10
N SER A 147 12.97 -19.96 -2.83
CA SER A 147 13.85 -20.98 -2.27
C SER A 147 13.07 -22.06 -1.50
N ARG A 148 13.78 -22.88 -0.71
CA ARG A 148 13.14 -23.83 0.22
C ARG A 148 12.41 -23.11 1.36
N LEU A 149 12.88 -21.93 1.78
CA LEU A 149 12.25 -21.15 2.85
C LEU A 149 10.99 -20.43 2.35
N GLY A 150 11.04 -19.92 1.12
CA GLY A 150 10.03 -19.05 0.54
C GLY A 150 10.72 -18.02 -0.34
N ASP A 151 10.15 -16.83 -0.40
CA ASP A 151 10.67 -15.67 -1.14
C ASP A 151 10.54 -14.41 -0.25
N ILE A 152 11.61 -13.61 -0.16
CA ILE A 152 11.88 -12.66 0.93
C ILE A 152 12.45 -11.32 0.43
N GLU A 153 11.54 -10.42 0.09
CA GLU A 153 11.80 -9.06 -0.40
C GLU A 153 11.81 -8.01 0.73
N MET A 154 12.77 -8.15 1.67
CA MET A 154 12.85 -7.30 2.88
C MET A 154 13.55 -5.95 2.63
N LEU A 155 12.86 -4.85 2.96
CA LEU A 155 13.30 -3.47 2.72
C LEU A 155 14.75 -3.17 3.23
N PRO A 156 15.18 -3.60 4.43
CA PRO A 156 16.56 -3.35 4.89
C PRO A 156 17.63 -3.94 3.96
N LEU A 157 17.40 -5.12 3.38
CA LEU A 157 18.34 -5.76 2.46
C LEU A 157 18.37 -5.02 1.11
N ILE A 158 17.19 -4.61 0.63
CA ILE A 158 17.03 -3.87 -0.62
C ILE A 158 17.70 -2.47 -0.50
N LEU A 159 17.57 -1.80 0.66
CA LEU A 159 18.25 -0.53 0.94
C LEU A 159 19.78 -0.66 0.94
N ILE A 160 20.33 -1.76 1.45
CA ILE A 160 21.78 -2.03 1.44
C ILE A 160 22.29 -2.26 0.01
N ARG A 161 21.56 -3.00 -0.83
CA ARG A 161 21.97 -3.29 -2.22
C ARG A 161 21.74 -2.12 -3.17
N TYR A 162 20.72 -1.31 -2.93
CA TYR A 162 20.28 -0.22 -3.80
C TYR A 162 20.18 1.12 -3.04
N PRO A 163 21.30 1.61 -2.47
CA PRO A 163 21.30 2.84 -1.67
C PRO A 163 20.81 4.03 -2.50
N LEU A 164 20.07 4.93 -1.86
CA LEU A 164 19.45 6.13 -2.43
C LEU A 164 18.42 5.90 -3.56
N GLN A 165 18.18 4.67 -4.01
CA GLN A 165 17.13 4.33 -4.99
C GLN A 165 15.75 4.17 -4.34
N ILE A 166 15.70 4.05 -3.01
CA ILE A 166 14.50 3.94 -2.18
C ILE A 166 14.64 4.89 -1.00
N CYS A 167 13.53 5.47 -0.54
CA CYS A 167 13.51 6.24 0.70
C CYS A 167 13.66 5.32 1.93
N PRO A 168 14.34 5.76 3.01
CA PRO A 168 14.47 4.95 4.23
C PRO A 168 13.15 4.64 4.95
N LYS A 169 12.08 5.40 4.67
CA LYS A 169 10.73 5.20 5.21
C LYS A 169 9.70 5.33 4.07
N PRO A 170 9.38 4.24 3.35
CA PRO A 170 8.30 4.22 2.38
C PRO A 170 6.93 4.33 3.03
N ILE A 171 5.94 4.81 2.27
CA ILE A 171 4.56 5.05 2.74
C ILE A 171 3.57 4.04 2.19
N ALA A 172 3.86 3.43 1.03
CA ALA A 172 3.08 2.33 0.47
C ALA A 172 3.96 1.35 -0.32
N ILE A 173 3.47 0.11 -0.46
CA ILE A 173 4.13 -0.99 -1.18
C ILE A 173 3.19 -1.56 -2.23
N GLU A 174 3.77 -1.98 -3.34
CA GLU A 174 3.13 -2.84 -4.33
C GLU A 174 3.93 -4.13 -4.45
N VAL A 175 3.23 -5.25 -4.53
CA VAL A 175 3.84 -6.58 -4.73
C VAL A 175 3.24 -7.18 -5.99
N ALA A 176 4.09 -7.80 -6.81
CA ALA A 176 3.68 -8.57 -7.96
C ALA A 176 4.54 -9.84 -8.06
N THR A 177 4.06 -10.86 -8.76
CA THR A 177 4.95 -11.93 -9.22
C THR A 177 5.94 -11.38 -10.24
N VAL A 178 7.09 -12.03 -10.44
CA VAL A 178 8.03 -11.65 -11.50
C VAL A 178 7.36 -11.69 -12.88
N GLY A 179 6.42 -12.62 -13.09
CA GLY A 179 5.54 -12.70 -14.27
C GLY A 179 4.52 -11.56 -14.42
N GLY A 180 4.41 -10.63 -13.47
CA GLY A 180 3.61 -9.41 -13.56
C GLY A 180 2.19 -9.48 -12.97
N THR A 181 1.80 -10.59 -12.34
CA THR A 181 0.51 -10.69 -11.64
C THR A 181 0.58 -9.90 -10.34
N THR A 182 -0.26 -8.89 -10.17
CA THR A 182 -0.34 -8.08 -8.95
C THR A 182 -0.89 -8.89 -7.78
N VAL A 183 -0.31 -8.71 -6.60
CA VAL A 183 -0.58 -9.54 -5.43
C VAL A 183 -1.18 -8.66 -4.34
N LEU A 184 -2.34 -9.05 -3.81
CA LEU A 184 -2.99 -8.36 -2.70
C LEU A 184 -2.89 -9.19 -1.40
N PRO A 185 -2.79 -8.53 -0.22
CA PRO A 185 -2.64 -9.22 1.05
C PRO A 185 -3.86 -10.06 1.43
N THR A 186 -5.05 -9.72 0.92
CA THR A 186 -6.30 -10.43 1.21
C THR A 186 -6.42 -11.81 0.57
N GLU A 187 -5.56 -12.15 -0.40
CA GLU A 187 -5.65 -13.40 -1.17
C GLU A 187 -4.72 -14.52 -0.66
N ASN A 188 -3.69 -14.19 0.13
CA ASN A 188 -2.73 -15.17 0.62
C ASN A 188 -2.24 -14.83 2.03
N ASN A 189 -1.86 -15.85 2.80
CA ASN A 189 -1.37 -15.71 4.17
C ASN A 189 0.13 -15.32 4.18
N PHE A 190 0.46 -14.09 3.76
CA PHE A 190 1.84 -13.60 3.75
C PHE A 190 2.34 -13.28 5.17
N LEU A 191 3.61 -13.60 5.45
CA LEU A 191 4.24 -13.33 6.75
C LEU A 191 4.49 -11.82 6.92
N VAL A 192 4.96 -11.18 5.86
CA VAL A 192 5.19 -9.73 5.80
C VAL A 192 4.58 -9.20 4.50
N TYR A 193 3.79 -8.13 4.64
CA TYR A 193 3.31 -7.30 3.54
C TYR A 193 3.16 -5.89 4.12
N ASP A 194 4.25 -5.14 4.21
CA ASP A 194 4.29 -3.83 4.88
C ASP A 194 5.40 -2.95 4.28
N PRO A 195 5.13 -1.71 3.84
CA PRO A 195 6.14 -0.87 3.17
C PRO A 195 7.33 -0.46 4.04
N THR A 196 7.26 -0.59 5.37
CA THR A 196 8.36 -0.30 6.29
C THR A 196 9.25 -1.51 6.59
N GLN A 197 8.78 -2.72 6.24
CA GLN A 197 9.50 -3.99 6.45
C GLN A 197 9.90 -4.66 5.12
N GLY A 198 9.06 -4.54 4.10
CA GLY A 198 9.16 -5.23 2.80
C GLY A 198 8.02 -6.23 2.60
N PHE A 199 8.35 -7.36 1.99
CA PHE A 199 7.43 -8.48 1.75
C PHE A 199 8.12 -9.80 2.06
N ALA A 200 7.37 -10.78 2.55
CA ALA A 200 7.87 -12.14 2.75
C ALA A 200 6.74 -13.17 2.58
N CYS A 201 6.90 -14.04 1.58
CA CYS A 201 6.15 -15.28 1.47
C CYS A 201 7.00 -16.41 2.05
N VAL A 202 6.51 -17.12 3.07
CA VAL A 202 7.23 -18.29 3.64
C VAL A 202 6.47 -19.58 3.36
N ASN A 203 7.15 -20.57 2.75
CA ASN A 203 6.56 -21.84 2.31
C ASN A 203 5.88 -22.60 3.45
N ALA A 204 6.36 -22.45 4.69
CA ALA A 204 5.81 -23.12 5.88
C ALA A 204 4.39 -22.63 6.26
N GLN A 205 3.94 -21.48 5.73
CA GLN A 205 2.63 -20.89 6.01
C GLN A 205 1.66 -20.98 4.82
N GLN A 206 2.08 -21.59 3.71
CA GLN A 206 1.30 -21.68 2.48
C GLN A 206 0.81 -23.11 2.18
N ILE A 207 -0.31 -23.22 1.46
CA ILE A 207 -0.82 -24.48 0.90
C ILE A 207 0.00 -24.92 -0.34
N ARG A 208 0.52 -23.95 -1.10
CA ARG A 208 1.39 -24.15 -2.27
C ARG A 208 2.69 -23.39 -2.05
N ARG A 209 3.80 -23.79 -2.69
CA ARG A 209 5.04 -23.01 -2.59
C ARG A 209 4.83 -21.56 -3.02
N CYS A 210 5.59 -20.66 -2.40
CA CYS A 210 5.71 -19.29 -2.82
C CYS A 210 6.09 -19.22 -4.30
N GLN A 211 5.47 -18.26 -4.99
CA GLN A 211 5.92 -17.85 -6.31
C GLN A 211 7.15 -16.96 -6.17
N ASP A 212 7.70 -16.59 -7.31
CA ASP A 212 8.73 -15.59 -7.50
C ASP A 212 8.07 -14.19 -7.45
N TYR A 213 8.38 -13.37 -6.46
CA TYR A 213 7.78 -12.05 -6.23
C TYR A 213 8.80 -10.91 -6.28
N LYS A 214 8.29 -9.72 -6.60
CA LYS A 214 9.04 -8.48 -6.66
C LYS A 214 8.23 -7.36 -6.02
N VAL A 215 8.93 -6.42 -5.40
CA VAL A 215 8.34 -5.28 -4.67
C VAL A 215 8.69 -3.95 -5.32
N ARG A 216 7.79 -2.97 -5.20
CA ARG A 216 8.14 -1.55 -5.39
C ARG A 216 7.46 -0.70 -4.35
N PHE A 217 8.04 0.46 -4.11
CA PHE A 217 7.67 1.32 -2.99
C PHE A 217 7.19 2.68 -3.50
N THR A 218 6.17 3.22 -2.82
CA THR A 218 5.81 4.64 -2.91
C THR A 218 6.50 5.37 -1.76
N CYS A 219 7.22 6.44 -2.08
CA CYS A 219 7.97 7.26 -1.15
C CYS A 219 7.27 8.60 -0.88
N PRO A 220 7.53 9.24 0.27
CA PRO A 220 7.10 10.62 0.50
C PRO A 220 7.64 11.55 -0.59
N MET A 221 6.81 12.47 -1.11
CA MET A 221 7.18 13.38 -2.22
C MET A 221 8.50 14.15 -2.01
N ARG A 222 8.90 14.41 -0.75
CA ARG A 222 10.20 15.02 -0.41
C ARG A 222 11.42 14.23 -0.92
N PHE A 223 11.29 12.91 -1.09
CA PHE A 223 12.35 12.05 -1.65
C PHE A 223 12.53 12.34 -3.14
N CYS A 224 11.46 12.22 -3.94
CA CYS A 224 11.50 12.46 -5.39
C CYS A 224 11.69 13.94 -5.78
N ARG A 225 11.52 14.88 -4.84
CA ARG A 225 11.91 16.29 -5.04
C ARG A 225 13.40 16.55 -4.86
N ARG A 226 14.11 15.71 -4.08
CA ARG A 226 15.56 15.83 -3.86
C ARG A 226 16.36 14.99 -4.86
N ASN A 227 15.84 13.82 -5.22
CA ASN A 227 16.45 12.93 -6.19
C ASN A 227 15.82 13.19 -7.56
N CYS A 228 16.59 13.74 -8.52
CA CYS A 228 16.14 14.09 -9.88
C CYS A 228 15.73 12.89 -10.79
N TRP A 229 15.25 11.79 -10.22
CA TRP A 229 14.93 10.53 -10.91
C TRP A 229 13.42 10.20 -10.91
N ALA A 230 12.57 11.21 -10.76
CA ALA A 230 11.15 11.07 -11.07
C ALA A 230 10.97 11.16 -12.60
N PRO A 231 10.53 10.08 -13.30
CA PRO A 231 10.17 10.18 -14.71
C PRO A 231 8.97 11.13 -14.83
N ARG A 232 9.21 12.29 -15.45
CA ARG A 232 8.16 13.28 -15.72
C ARG A 232 7.34 12.76 -16.89
N PHE A 233 6.24 12.06 -16.62
CA PHE A 233 5.44 11.37 -17.65
C PHE A 233 4.78 12.31 -18.66
N ASP A 234 4.58 13.58 -18.29
CA ASP A 234 4.24 14.64 -19.22
C ASP A 234 5.53 15.32 -19.72
N GLN A 235 6.04 14.92 -20.89
CA GLN A 235 6.55 15.80 -21.98
C GLN A 235 7.02 14.97 -23.20
N VAL A 236 6.24 15.05 -24.29
CA VAL A 236 6.63 14.86 -25.71
C VAL A 236 7.01 13.45 -26.19
N ILE A 237 6.17 12.91 -27.09
CA ILE A 237 6.62 11.99 -28.16
C ILE A 237 7.03 12.86 -29.37
N PRO A 238 8.31 12.89 -29.79
CA PRO A 238 8.68 13.40 -31.10
C PRO A 238 8.39 12.32 -32.13
N SER A 239 7.52 12.62 -33.08
CA SER A 239 7.30 11.77 -34.25
C SER A 239 8.52 11.79 -35.18
N GLY A 240 9.23 10.67 -35.25
CA GLY A 240 10.23 10.40 -36.29
C GLY A 240 11.67 10.77 -35.95
N LEU A 241 12.47 9.76 -35.60
CA LEU A 241 13.91 9.70 -35.83
C LEU A 241 14.26 8.26 -36.25
N ASN A 242 15.30 8.12 -37.07
CA ASN A 242 15.52 6.93 -37.90
C ASN A 242 16.33 5.85 -37.18
N ASP A 243 16.22 4.62 -37.67
CA ASP A 243 17.01 3.49 -37.17
C ASP A 243 18.52 3.77 -37.29
N ASN A 244 19.25 3.52 -36.19
CA ASN A 244 20.72 3.48 -36.05
C ASN A 244 21.45 4.65 -35.35
N GLU A 245 20.93 5.17 -34.24
CA GLU A 245 21.75 5.79 -33.18
C GLU A 245 21.58 5.06 -31.85
N THR A 246 22.70 4.77 -31.18
CA THR A 246 22.70 4.22 -29.82
C THR A 246 22.12 5.24 -28.84
N LEU A 247 21.05 4.86 -28.14
CA LEU A 247 20.41 5.66 -27.09
C LEU A 247 21.34 5.84 -25.87
N SER A 248 22.29 6.77 -26.00
CA SER A 248 23.01 7.33 -24.87
C SER A 248 22.10 8.33 -24.18
N TYR A 249 21.36 7.86 -23.17
CA TYR A 249 20.66 8.76 -22.25
C TYR A 249 21.71 9.60 -21.52
N PRO A 250 21.70 10.94 -21.63
CA PRO A 250 22.57 11.75 -20.81
C PRO A 250 22.17 11.54 -19.35
N LEU A 251 23.14 11.19 -18.51
CA LEU A 251 23.02 11.31 -17.07
C LEU A 251 22.77 12.80 -16.76
N GLN A 252 21.51 13.19 -16.63
CA GLN A 252 21.16 14.56 -16.30
C GLN A 252 21.44 14.78 -14.82
N ILE A 253 22.69 15.15 -14.54
CA ILE A 253 23.22 15.43 -13.20
C ILE A 253 22.32 16.48 -12.54
N CYS A 254 21.82 16.14 -11.35
CA CYS A 254 20.92 16.97 -10.57
C CYS A 254 21.67 18.28 -10.17
N PRO A 255 21.27 19.49 -10.60
CA PRO A 255 22.08 20.72 -10.45
C PRO A 255 22.26 21.24 -9.02
N GLN A 256 21.92 20.46 -8.00
CA GLN A 256 21.92 20.84 -6.58
C GLN A 256 22.91 20.01 -5.73
N LEU A 257 23.58 18.99 -6.30
CA LEU A 257 24.59 18.18 -5.58
C LEU A 257 26.04 18.41 -6.04
N VAL A 258 26.28 19.27 -7.04
CA VAL A 258 27.63 19.58 -7.53
C VAL A 258 28.26 20.78 -6.80
N ALA A 259 27.55 21.40 -5.84
CA ALA A 259 27.96 22.66 -5.21
C ALA A 259 28.76 22.51 -3.89
N THR A 260 28.89 21.32 -3.31
CA THR A 260 29.49 21.14 -1.96
C THR A 260 30.58 20.09 -1.83
N GLU A 261 30.91 19.31 -2.88
CA GLU A 261 31.94 18.25 -2.80
C GLU A 261 33.03 18.33 -3.89
N VAL A 262 33.38 19.53 -4.35
CA VAL A 262 34.56 19.77 -5.20
C VAL A 262 35.46 20.86 -4.60
N ALA A 263 35.94 20.64 -3.37
CA ALA A 263 36.87 21.56 -2.70
C ALA A 263 37.88 20.88 -1.74
N THR A 264 38.28 19.63 -1.98
CA THR A 264 39.25 18.94 -1.10
C THR A 264 40.21 17.93 -1.78
N ILE A 265 40.56 18.12 -3.06
CA ILE A 265 41.74 17.47 -3.68
C ILE A 265 42.65 18.48 -4.40
N SER A 266 43.04 19.53 -3.67
CA SER A 266 44.25 20.33 -3.93
C SER A 266 44.44 21.30 -2.76
N GLY A 267 45.58 21.22 -2.07
CA GLY A 267 45.86 21.99 -0.85
C GLY A 267 46.15 23.47 -1.10
N THR A 268 45.16 24.22 -1.59
CA THR A 268 45.24 25.66 -1.83
C THR A 268 44.05 26.38 -1.22
N ALA A 269 44.31 27.26 -0.26
CA ALA A 269 43.27 28.07 0.38
C ALA A 269 42.63 29.07 -0.61
N VAL A 270 41.30 29.23 -0.51
CA VAL A 270 40.54 30.26 -1.23
C VAL A 270 40.07 31.31 -0.21
N PRO A 271 40.12 32.63 -0.52
CA PRO A 271 39.94 33.67 0.50
C PRO A 271 38.47 33.85 0.90
N GLN A 272 38.25 34.24 2.17
CA GLN A 272 36.94 34.68 2.62
C GLN A 272 36.57 36.03 1.98
N THR A 273 35.52 36.02 1.15
CA THR A 273 34.69 37.21 0.91
C THR A 273 33.24 36.79 1.12
N GLY A 274 32.59 37.38 2.12
CA GLY A 274 31.34 36.85 2.63
C GLY A 274 30.10 37.27 1.84
N ASN A 275 29.03 36.52 2.03
CA ASN A 275 27.74 37.11 2.38
C ASN A 275 26.92 36.16 3.24
N ASN A 276 26.12 36.74 4.13
CA ASN A 276 25.38 36.05 5.16
C ASN A 276 24.24 35.21 4.55
N LEU A 277 24.25 33.89 4.79
CA LEU A 277 23.08 33.04 4.66
C LEU A 277 22.88 32.34 6.01
N GLN A 278 21.79 32.67 6.71
CA GLN A 278 21.48 32.04 7.98
C GLN A 278 21.13 30.56 7.76
N VAL A 279 21.81 29.69 8.49
CA VAL A 279 21.44 28.28 8.61
C VAL A 279 20.30 28.20 9.62
N SER A 280 19.07 27.99 9.14
CA SER A 280 17.90 27.80 10.00
C SER A 280 17.63 26.31 10.26
N ASP A 281 17.91 25.88 11.49
CA ASP A 281 17.09 24.94 12.29
C ASP A 281 16.64 23.63 11.60
N ALA A 282 17.59 22.85 11.07
CA ALA A 282 17.33 21.49 10.58
C ALA A 282 18.38 20.44 11.01
N LEU A 283 19.23 20.76 11.99
CA LEU A 283 20.28 19.89 12.52
C LEU A 283 20.35 20.07 14.05
N GLN A 284 19.56 19.31 14.80
CA GLN A 284 19.60 19.36 16.28
C GLN A 284 19.72 18.00 16.98
N ASP A 285 19.55 16.88 16.26
CA ASP A 285 19.65 15.51 16.80
C ASP A 285 20.79 14.69 16.15
N ILE A 286 21.96 15.29 15.96
CA ILE A 286 23.19 14.57 15.60
C ILE A 286 24.26 14.91 16.65
N GLU A 287 24.47 14.01 17.61
CA GLU A 287 25.58 14.15 18.56
C GLU A 287 26.89 13.76 17.88
N CYS A 288 27.79 14.74 17.76
CA CYS A 288 29.13 14.54 17.20
C CYS A 288 30.18 14.60 18.31
N VAL A 289 31.10 13.64 18.31
CA VAL A 289 32.25 13.61 19.22
C VAL A 289 33.51 14.05 18.47
N ASN A 290 34.37 14.83 19.13
CA ASN A 290 35.67 15.20 18.55
C ASN A 290 36.66 14.04 18.74
N ASP A 291 37.41 13.69 17.70
CA ASP A 291 38.51 12.73 17.80
C ASP A 291 39.79 13.36 18.41
N GLN A 292 40.78 12.50 18.66
CA GLN A 292 42.06 12.89 19.28
C GLN A 292 42.97 13.74 18.36
N GLN A 293 42.58 13.98 17.10
CA GLN A 293 43.30 14.80 16.12
C GLN A 293 42.53 16.08 15.75
N GLY A 294 41.36 16.31 16.34
CA GLY A 294 40.53 17.51 16.12
C GLY A 294 39.51 17.37 15.01
N GLY A 295 39.31 16.19 14.44
CA GLY A 295 38.19 15.89 13.55
C GLY A 295 36.88 15.73 14.31
N ARG A 296 35.74 16.07 13.70
CA ARG A 296 34.41 15.70 14.23
C ARG A 296 33.95 14.40 13.59
N ILE A 297 33.59 13.44 14.42
CA ILE A 297 32.91 12.20 14.00
C ILE A 297 31.45 12.31 14.45
N CYS A 298 30.54 12.11 13.51
CA CYS A 298 29.10 12.12 13.73
C CYS A 298 28.55 10.80 13.19
N GLU A 299 27.94 9.98 14.03
CA GLU A 299 27.20 8.78 13.58
C GLU A 299 25.78 9.17 13.15
N VAL A 300 25.15 8.35 12.30
CA VAL A 300 23.85 8.59 11.64
C VAL A 300 22.85 7.51 12.02
#